data_AF-A0AAJ0M1L7-F1
#
_entry.id   AF-A0AAJ0M1L7-F1
#
_cell.length_a   1.000
_cell.length_b   1.000
_cell.length_c   1.000
_cell.angle_alpha   90.00
_cell.angle_beta   90.00
_cell.angle_gamma   90.00
#
_symmetry.space_group_name_H-M   'P 1'
#
loop_
_entity.id
_entity.type
_entity.pdbx_description
1 polymer ?
#
loop_
_entity_poly.entity_id
_entity_poly.type
_entity_poly.pdbx_seq_one_letter_code
_entity_poly.pdbx_strand_id
1 'polypeptide(L)'
;MLLLSVLSTVLFAGIAASQTYPPDEVDQLVKASLPKLQEWLAKNPQGNCTLENAVRRKEWGDLSKQERKEYTDAVLCLQSKPALTSAAAPGAKSRFDDYVVVHIQQTPRNHGSTFFLPWHRYYIWHYENALRTECGYKGYQPYWNWGRYAKDPVNSPLFNGDEYSMSGNGLKVQHPGIMIPGAPRPYDVIPPADGGGCVTTGPFKNMTVNIGPIAPALRDVKRNPRADGLGYNPRCLRRDINKNSAAVTTANYTYDLVTRNDNVYWFQTVMEGQFPQGKWGVHAGGHYTVGGDPAGDFYVSPGDPVFWLHHAQIDRVWWIWQLQDLARRLLDVSMTKTMNNFPPSANGTLDDVSNLGVLAGDVKVRDLMSTMGGMGGKFCYIYE
;
A
#
# COMPACT_ATOMS: atom_id res chain seq x y z
N MET A 1 -41.69 52.01 19.29
CA MET A 1 -40.43 52.02 18.50
C MET A 1 -39.54 50.90 19.02
N LEU A 2 -39.50 49.78 18.30
CA LEU A 2 -38.61 48.66 18.56
C LEU A 2 -37.17 49.07 18.22
N LEU A 3 -36.21 48.81 19.11
CA LEU A 3 -34.78 48.83 18.80
C LEU A 3 -34.24 47.40 18.92
N LEU A 4 -33.86 46.85 17.78
CA LEU A 4 -33.35 45.50 17.56
C LEU A 4 -31.96 45.30 18.16
N SER A 5 -31.74 44.11 18.72
CA SER A 5 -30.44 43.57 19.08
C SER A 5 -29.61 43.26 17.82
N VAL A 6 -28.37 43.74 17.79
CA VAL A 6 -27.40 43.39 16.75
C VAL A 6 -26.75 42.04 17.12
N LEU A 7 -27.17 40.96 16.45
CA LEU A 7 -26.40 39.72 16.43
C LEU A 7 -25.23 39.89 15.45
N SER A 8 -23.99 39.73 15.95
CA SER A 8 -22.80 39.58 15.12
C SER A 8 -22.78 38.17 14.53
N THR A 9 -23.05 38.05 13.23
CA THR A 9 -22.78 36.87 12.43
C THR A 9 -21.31 36.87 12.02
N VAL A 10 -20.52 35.98 12.63
CA VAL A 10 -19.18 35.66 12.13
C VAL A 10 -19.35 34.81 10.86
N LEU A 11 -19.14 35.44 9.70
CA LEU A 11 -18.97 34.72 8.43
C LEU A 11 -17.62 33.98 8.45
N PHE A 12 -17.66 32.65 8.54
CA PHE A 12 -16.56 31.82 8.06
C PHE A 12 -16.61 31.80 6.53
N ALA A 13 -15.77 32.61 5.91
CA ALA A 13 -15.47 32.52 4.49
C ALA A 13 -14.06 31.94 4.31
N GLY A 14 -13.96 30.85 3.55
CA GLY A 14 -12.73 30.44 2.88
C GLY A 14 -12.03 29.22 3.45
N ILE A 15 -12.54 28.02 3.17
CA ILE A 15 -11.68 26.86 2.92
C ILE A 15 -12.11 26.30 1.57
N ALA A 16 -11.19 26.32 0.61
CA ALA A 16 -11.36 25.71 -0.69
C ALA A 16 -11.85 24.26 -0.49
N ALA A 17 -12.98 23.92 -1.12
CA ALA A 17 -13.57 22.60 -1.04
C ALA A 17 -12.49 21.55 -1.34
N SER A 18 -12.16 20.71 -0.35
CA SER A 18 -11.63 19.39 -0.69
C SER A 18 -12.69 18.76 -1.59
N GLN A 19 -12.25 18.09 -2.65
CA GLN A 19 -13.15 17.33 -3.49
C GLN A 19 -13.68 16.20 -2.60
N THR A 20 -14.80 16.43 -1.90
CA THR A 20 -15.38 15.44 -0.99
C THR A 20 -15.93 14.33 -1.86
N TYR A 21 -15.16 13.25 -1.99
CA TYR A 21 -15.66 12.03 -2.58
C TYR A 21 -16.86 11.56 -1.75
N PRO A 22 -18.04 11.37 -2.36
CA PRO A 22 -19.20 10.90 -1.60
C PRO A 22 -18.87 9.54 -0.98
N PRO A 23 -19.24 9.29 0.29
CA PRO A 23 -18.98 8.02 0.93
C PRO A 23 -19.52 6.84 0.11
N ASP A 24 -18.69 5.84 -0.10
CA ASP A 24 -19.09 4.62 -0.80
C ASP A 24 -19.55 3.51 0.18
N GLU A 25 -19.90 2.35 -0.36
CA GLU A 25 -20.32 1.18 0.40
C GLU A 25 -19.23 0.60 1.33
N VAL A 26 -17.94 0.82 1.03
CA VAL A 26 -16.83 0.43 1.90
C VAL A 26 -16.70 1.42 3.06
N ASP A 27 -16.91 2.71 2.81
CA ASP A 27 -16.94 3.72 3.87
C ASP A 27 -18.12 3.49 4.84
N GLN A 28 -19.24 3.00 4.33
CA GLN A 28 -20.36 2.56 5.17
C GLN A 28 -19.99 1.38 6.07
N LEU A 29 -19.21 0.41 5.57
CA LEU A 29 -18.69 -0.70 6.39
C LEU A 29 -17.79 -0.19 7.51
N VAL A 30 -16.88 0.77 7.24
CA VAL A 30 -16.02 1.39 8.26
C VAL A 30 -16.89 2.03 9.35
N LYS A 31 -17.83 2.90 8.94
CA LYS A 31 -18.73 3.61 9.87
C LYS A 31 -19.52 2.64 10.75
N ALA A 32 -20.05 1.56 10.17
CA ALA A 32 -20.79 0.53 10.90
C ALA A 32 -19.91 -0.33 11.83
N SER A 33 -18.59 -0.35 11.60
CA SER A 33 -17.63 -1.17 12.33
C SER A 33 -17.03 -0.46 13.54
N LEU A 34 -16.98 0.87 13.57
CA LEU A 34 -16.40 1.63 14.69
C LEU A 34 -17.10 1.37 16.04
N PRO A 35 -18.44 1.33 16.14
CA PRO A 35 -19.11 0.97 17.40
C PRO A 35 -18.78 -0.45 17.86
N LYS A 36 -18.66 -1.40 16.92
CA LYS A 36 -18.27 -2.79 17.22
C LYS A 36 -16.85 -2.85 17.80
N LEU A 37 -15.92 -2.07 17.23
CA LEU A 37 -14.56 -1.96 17.74
C LEU A 37 -14.55 -1.34 19.15
N GLN A 38 -15.34 -0.29 19.38
CA GLN A 38 -15.47 0.32 20.71
C GLN A 38 -15.95 -0.69 21.76
N GLU A 39 -17.01 -1.44 21.45
CA GLU A 39 -17.54 -2.49 22.34
C GLU A 39 -16.52 -3.61 22.58
N TRP A 40 -15.77 -4.00 21.55
CA TRP A 40 -14.72 -5.00 21.67
C TRP A 40 -13.61 -4.53 22.60
N LEU A 41 -13.15 -3.28 22.45
CA LEU A 41 -12.05 -2.71 23.24
C LEU A 41 -12.45 -2.52 24.71
N ALA A 42 -13.71 -2.21 24.99
CA ALA A 42 -14.24 -2.16 26.35
C ALA A 42 -14.15 -3.53 27.06
N LYS A 43 -14.27 -4.63 26.31
CA LYS A 43 -14.17 -6.01 26.84
C LYS A 43 -12.75 -6.58 26.79
N ASN A 44 -11.90 -6.04 25.91
CA ASN A 44 -10.54 -6.53 25.65
C ASN A 44 -9.55 -5.35 25.64
N PRO A 45 -9.22 -4.77 26.81
CA PRO A 45 -8.34 -3.61 26.88
C PRO A 45 -6.98 -3.85 26.22
N GLN A 46 -6.50 -2.88 25.43
CA GLN A 46 -5.28 -2.98 24.62
C GLN A 46 -4.16 -2.10 25.18
N GLY A 47 -3.93 -2.21 26.48
CA GLY A 47 -3.00 -1.35 27.20
C GLY A 47 -3.40 0.12 27.08
N ASN A 48 -2.48 0.98 26.63
CA ASN A 48 -2.73 2.41 26.48
C ASN A 48 -3.39 2.78 25.14
N CYS A 49 -3.62 1.85 24.22
CA CYS A 49 -4.22 2.17 22.93
C CYS A 49 -5.76 2.20 23.02
N THR A 50 -6.35 3.35 22.73
CA THR A 50 -7.80 3.60 22.77
C THR A 50 -8.28 4.25 21.48
N LEU A 51 -9.60 4.31 21.24
CA LEU A 51 -10.13 4.97 20.03
C LEU A 51 -9.88 6.48 20.03
N GLU A 52 -9.72 7.08 21.20
CA GLU A 52 -9.48 8.51 21.38
C GLU A 52 -8.03 8.89 21.02
N ASN A 53 -7.06 8.02 21.30
CA ASN A 53 -5.64 8.30 21.05
C ASN A 53 -5.05 7.55 19.85
N ALA A 54 -5.77 6.57 19.29
CA ALA A 54 -5.36 5.90 18.07
C ALA A 54 -5.22 6.91 16.93
N VAL A 55 -4.10 6.80 16.23
CA VAL A 55 -3.83 7.57 15.03
C VAL A 55 -4.88 7.26 13.97
N ARG A 56 -5.33 8.28 13.25
CA ARG A 56 -6.22 8.13 12.09
C ARG A 56 -5.38 8.21 10.82
N ARG A 57 -5.17 7.07 10.16
CA ARG A 57 -4.59 7.03 8.81
C ARG A 57 -5.66 7.46 7.81
N LYS A 58 -5.31 8.43 6.96
CA LYS A 58 -6.24 9.13 6.07
C LYS A 58 -6.00 8.78 4.61
N GLU A 59 -7.05 8.92 3.81
CA GLU A 59 -6.95 8.86 2.35
C GLU A 59 -6.07 10.01 1.83
N TRP A 60 -5.21 9.74 0.85
CA TRP A 60 -4.33 10.74 0.25
C TRP A 60 -5.07 12.00 -0.22
N GLY A 61 -6.21 11.82 -0.89
CA GLY A 61 -7.10 12.88 -1.34
C GLY A 61 -7.69 13.75 -0.22
N ASP A 62 -7.78 13.23 0.99
CA ASP A 62 -8.31 13.94 2.16
C ASP A 62 -7.22 14.70 2.94
N LEU A 63 -5.93 14.43 2.67
CA LEU A 63 -4.84 15.26 3.18
C LEU A 63 -4.84 16.64 2.53
N SER A 64 -4.50 17.66 3.32
CA SER A 64 -4.15 18.98 2.81
C SER A 64 -2.91 18.92 1.91
N LYS A 65 -2.76 19.91 1.04
CA LYS A 65 -1.57 20.07 0.19
C LYS A 65 -0.28 20.07 1.01
N GLN A 66 -0.28 20.73 2.17
CA GLN A 66 0.89 20.78 3.06
C GLN A 66 1.22 19.40 3.63
N GLU A 67 0.23 18.64 4.12
CA GLU A 67 0.45 17.28 4.62
C GLU A 67 0.99 16.34 3.53
N ARG A 68 0.50 16.45 2.30
CA ARG A 68 1.02 15.69 1.15
C ARG A 68 2.47 16.04 0.85
N LYS A 69 2.80 17.33 0.87
CA LYS A 69 4.16 17.81 0.66
C LYS A 69 5.12 17.34 1.76
N GLU A 70 4.69 17.39 3.02
CA GLU A 70 5.48 16.88 4.15
C GLU A 70 5.77 15.37 4.02
N TYR A 71 4.80 14.59 3.53
CA TYR A 71 5.03 13.18 3.25
C TYR A 71 6.03 12.99 2.10
N THR A 72 5.86 13.65 0.96
CA THR A 72 6.76 13.48 -0.20
C THR A 72 8.18 13.96 0.11
N ASP A 73 8.33 15.07 0.84
CA ASP A 73 9.62 15.56 1.32
C ASP A 73 10.29 14.54 2.26
N ALA A 74 9.52 13.85 3.12
CA ALA A 74 10.07 12.79 3.98
C ALA A 74 10.52 11.55 3.18
N VAL A 75 9.80 11.17 2.12
CA VAL A 75 10.22 10.07 1.23
C VAL A 75 11.52 10.43 0.50
N LEU A 76 11.61 11.65 -0.04
CA LEU A 76 12.83 12.15 -0.68
C LEU A 76 14.00 12.21 0.30
N CYS A 77 13.74 12.59 1.56
CA CYS A 77 14.72 12.50 2.62
C CYS A 77 15.21 11.06 2.82
N LEU A 78 14.31 10.06 2.88
CA LEU A 78 14.70 8.66 3.06
C LEU A 78 15.55 8.14 1.89
N GLN A 79 15.30 8.65 0.68
CA GLN A 79 16.12 8.39 -0.51
C GLN A 79 17.51 9.05 -0.46
N SER A 80 17.71 10.05 0.41
CA SER A 80 19.02 10.69 0.62
C SER A 80 19.87 10.04 1.72
N LYS A 81 19.25 9.27 2.63
CA LYS A 81 19.96 8.61 3.72
C LYS A 81 20.78 7.42 3.19
N PRO A 82 21.98 7.14 3.71
CA PRO A 82 22.80 6.03 3.22
C PRO A 82 22.16 4.67 3.49
N ALA A 83 22.27 3.74 2.53
CA ALA A 83 21.78 2.37 2.67
C ALA A 83 22.55 1.58 3.75
N LEU A 84 21.84 0.68 4.44
CA LEU A 84 22.40 -0.30 5.38
C LEU A 84 22.89 -1.57 4.66
N THR A 85 22.35 -1.87 3.48
CA THR A 85 22.56 -3.13 2.76
C THR A 85 23.63 -3.09 1.67
N SER A 86 24.34 -1.98 1.45
CA SER A 86 25.24 -1.80 0.29
C SER A 86 26.29 -2.90 0.11
N ALA A 87 26.70 -3.58 1.19
CA ALA A 87 27.64 -4.71 1.11
C ALA A 87 27.01 -5.96 0.44
N ALA A 88 25.77 -6.30 0.79
CA ALA A 88 25.07 -7.47 0.26
C ALA A 88 24.29 -7.16 -1.03
N ALA A 89 23.85 -5.90 -1.17
CA ALA A 89 23.13 -5.38 -2.33
C ALA A 89 23.85 -4.13 -2.87
N PRO A 90 24.85 -4.29 -3.77
CA PRO A 90 25.61 -3.16 -4.31
C PRO A 90 24.76 -2.08 -5.01
N GLY A 91 23.55 -2.46 -5.46
CA GLY A 91 22.56 -1.54 -6.00
C GLY A 91 21.89 -0.63 -4.97
N ALA A 92 21.87 -0.99 -3.69
CA ALA A 92 21.29 -0.14 -2.65
C ALA A 92 22.16 1.08 -2.39
N LYS A 93 21.61 2.27 -2.68
CA LYS A 93 22.27 3.57 -2.47
C LYS A 93 21.61 4.38 -1.37
N SER A 94 20.37 4.06 -1.00
CA SER A 94 19.60 4.79 -0.02
C SER A 94 18.93 3.92 1.05
N ARG A 95 18.51 4.52 2.17
CA ARG A 95 17.63 3.83 3.14
C ARG A 95 16.33 3.38 2.50
N PHE A 96 15.79 4.13 1.54
CA PHE A 96 14.64 3.71 0.75
C PHE A 96 14.92 2.41 -0.04
N ASP A 97 16.12 2.28 -0.61
CA ASP A 97 16.53 1.06 -1.31
C ASP A 97 16.62 -0.16 -0.37
N ASP A 98 16.95 0.01 0.92
CA ASP A 98 16.99 -1.11 1.87
C ASP A 98 15.63 -1.80 2.01
N TYR A 99 14.53 -1.03 1.94
CA TYR A 99 13.18 -1.58 1.91
C TYR A 99 12.96 -2.41 0.65
N VAL A 100 13.36 -1.90 -0.53
CA VAL A 100 13.29 -2.65 -1.78
C VAL A 100 14.10 -3.95 -1.70
N VAL A 101 15.31 -3.93 -1.11
CA VAL A 101 16.14 -5.13 -0.89
C VAL A 101 15.41 -6.15 -0.02
N VAL A 102 14.86 -5.72 1.12
CA VAL A 102 14.16 -6.60 2.06
C VAL A 102 12.94 -7.24 1.39
N HIS A 103 12.19 -6.48 0.60
CA HIS A 103 11.06 -7.03 -0.15
C HIS A 103 11.51 -8.07 -1.18
N ILE A 104 12.52 -7.77 -2.02
CA ILE A 104 13.09 -8.72 -2.98
C ILE A 104 13.47 -10.04 -2.30
N GLN A 105 14.21 -9.96 -1.18
CA GLN A 105 14.72 -11.12 -0.47
C GLN A 105 13.62 -11.97 0.17
N GLN A 106 12.50 -11.36 0.54
CA GLN A 106 11.43 -12.05 1.26
C GLN A 106 10.15 -12.26 0.44
N THR A 107 10.09 -11.81 -0.82
CA THR A 107 8.96 -12.05 -1.73
C THR A 107 8.50 -13.51 -1.72
N PRO A 108 9.37 -14.54 -1.86
CA PRO A 108 8.96 -15.97 -1.85
C PRO A 108 8.30 -16.45 -0.55
N ARG A 109 8.39 -15.66 0.52
CA ARG A 109 7.85 -15.98 1.84
C ARG A 109 6.59 -15.19 2.18
N ASN A 110 6.43 -13.98 1.63
CA ASN A 110 5.44 -13.00 2.10
C ASN A 110 4.30 -12.71 1.12
N HIS A 111 4.11 -13.54 0.10
CA HIS A 111 2.97 -13.49 -0.83
C HIS A 111 2.43 -14.91 -1.01
N GLY A 112 1.12 -15.06 -1.23
CA GLY A 112 0.46 -16.37 -1.33
C GLY A 112 0.75 -17.27 -0.13
N SER A 113 0.82 -16.69 1.06
CA SER A 113 1.33 -17.33 2.28
C SER A 113 0.67 -16.75 3.53
N THR A 114 0.86 -17.40 4.67
CA THR A 114 0.36 -16.91 5.97
C THR A 114 0.86 -15.51 6.31
N PHE A 115 2.05 -15.15 5.84
CA PHE A 115 2.71 -13.91 6.23
C PHE A 115 2.22 -12.69 5.45
N PHE A 116 1.49 -12.86 4.34
CA PHE A 116 1.16 -11.76 3.43
C PHE A 116 0.61 -10.51 4.13
N LEU A 117 -0.53 -10.62 4.79
CA LEU A 117 -1.16 -9.50 5.49
C LEU A 117 -0.34 -8.98 6.69
N PRO A 118 0.05 -9.82 7.68
CA PRO A 118 0.77 -9.32 8.86
C PRO A 118 2.17 -8.76 8.53
N TRP A 119 2.89 -9.35 7.58
CA TRP A 119 4.20 -8.85 7.16
C TRP A 119 4.08 -7.48 6.50
N HIS A 120 3.15 -7.29 5.57
CA HIS A 120 2.96 -5.99 4.91
C HIS A 120 2.50 -4.91 5.89
N ARG A 121 1.67 -5.25 6.90
CA ARG A 121 1.35 -4.34 8.01
C ARG A 121 2.59 -3.89 8.77
N TYR A 122 3.46 -4.83 9.17
CA TYR A 122 4.72 -4.50 9.84
C TYR A 122 5.63 -3.64 8.95
N TYR A 123 5.69 -3.99 7.67
CA TYR A 123 6.53 -3.33 6.68
C TYR A 123 6.15 -1.86 6.48
N ILE A 124 4.84 -1.55 6.28
CA ILE A 124 4.38 -0.16 6.13
C ILE A 124 4.46 0.63 7.45
N TRP A 125 4.24 -0.01 8.60
CA TRP A 125 4.41 0.66 9.90
C TRP A 125 5.88 1.00 10.15
N HIS A 126 6.80 0.10 9.82
CA HIS A 126 8.23 0.36 9.98
C HIS A 126 8.71 1.45 9.01
N TYR A 127 8.20 1.47 7.78
CA TYR A 127 8.43 2.55 6.83
C TYR A 127 7.94 3.90 7.36
N GLU A 128 6.71 3.96 7.87
CA GLU A 128 6.16 5.15 8.53
C GLU A 128 7.06 5.62 9.69
N ASN A 129 7.50 4.69 10.54
CA ASN A 129 8.39 5.01 11.65
C ASN A 129 9.73 5.58 11.17
N ALA A 130 10.33 5.04 10.10
CA ALA A 130 11.56 5.58 9.53
C ALA A 130 11.36 7.00 8.97
N LEU A 131 10.25 7.28 8.26
CA LEU A 131 9.92 8.64 7.83
C LEU A 131 9.85 9.61 9.01
N ARG A 132 9.22 9.19 10.11
CA ARG A 132 9.03 10.02 11.31
C ARG A 132 10.33 10.24 12.08
N THR A 133 11.09 9.18 12.31
CA THR A 133 12.26 9.19 13.20
C THR A 133 13.56 9.59 12.51
N GLU A 134 13.72 9.30 11.22
CA GLU A 134 14.96 9.59 10.47
C GLU A 134 14.83 10.85 9.59
N CYS A 135 13.59 11.19 9.22
CA CYS A 135 13.27 12.29 8.30
C CYS A 135 12.32 13.34 8.88
N GLY A 136 11.95 13.22 10.16
CA GLY A 136 11.21 14.25 10.89
C GLY A 136 9.74 14.41 10.48
N TYR A 137 9.18 13.48 9.68
CA TYR A 137 7.78 13.49 9.28
C TYR A 137 6.87 13.52 10.52
N LYS A 138 5.85 14.38 10.51
CA LYS A 138 4.91 14.56 11.65
C LYS A 138 3.57 13.88 11.43
N GLY A 139 3.19 13.64 10.18
CA GLY A 139 2.00 12.88 9.82
C GLY A 139 2.21 11.36 9.95
N TYR A 140 1.22 10.61 9.50
CA TYR A 140 1.21 9.15 9.52
C TYR A 140 1.00 8.61 8.10
N GLN A 141 1.11 7.30 7.90
CA GLN A 141 1.04 6.69 6.58
C GLN A 141 -0.35 6.94 5.95
N PRO A 142 -0.44 7.69 4.83
CA PRO A 142 -1.67 7.81 4.09
C PRO A 142 -1.94 6.53 3.28
N TYR A 143 -3.20 6.33 2.92
CA TYR A 143 -3.63 5.24 2.06
C TYR A 143 -4.25 5.76 0.76
N TRP A 144 -4.25 4.91 -0.27
CA TRP A 144 -4.86 5.20 -1.56
C TRP A 144 -6.17 4.43 -1.71
N ASN A 145 -7.31 5.11 -1.53
CA ASN A 145 -8.62 4.49 -1.81
C ASN A 145 -8.80 4.33 -3.32
N TRP A 146 -8.51 3.15 -3.86
CA TRP A 146 -8.64 2.87 -5.29
C TRP A 146 -10.04 3.18 -5.82
N GLY A 147 -11.07 2.83 -5.05
CA GLY A 147 -12.47 2.95 -5.45
C GLY A 147 -12.89 4.36 -5.85
N ARG A 148 -12.32 5.39 -5.20
CA ARG A 148 -12.56 6.80 -5.52
C ARG A 148 -12.07 7.20 -6.91
N TYR A 149 -11.01 6.56 -7.39
CA TYR A 149 -10.27 6.99 -8.58
C TYR A 149 -10.25 5.97 -9.72
N ALA A 150 -10.82 4.78 -9.52
CA ALA A 150 -10.71 3.66 -10.47
C ALA A 150 -11.18 3.99 -11.91
N LYS A 151 -12.15 4.91 -12.06
CA LYS A 151 -12.64 5.35 -13.38
C LYS A 151 -11.69 6.31 -14.10
N ASP A 152 -10.90 7.09 -13.35
CA ASP A 152 -9.97 8.08 -13.87
C ASP A 152 -8.75 8.21 -12.93
N PRO A 153 -7.88 7.19 -12.89
CA PRO A 153 -6.76 7.18 -11.96
C PRO A 153 -5.74 8.28 -12.30
N VAL A 154 -5.54 8.60 -13.57
CA VAL A 154 -4.50 9.54 -14.03
C VAL A 154 -4.74 10.97 -13.52
N ASN A 155 -6.00 11.39 -13.35
CA ASN A 155 -6.33 12.71 -12.82
C ASN A 155 -6.57 12.73 -11.30
N SER A 156 -6.31 11.62 -10.60
CA SER A 156 -6.43 11.57 -9.14
C SER A 156 -5.42 12.51 -8.46
N PRO A 157 -5.68 12.96 -7.21
CA PRO A 157 -4.70 13.71 -6.42
C PRO A 157 -3.38 12.97 -6.20
N LEU A 158 -3.36 11.65 -6.42
CA LEU A 158 -2.17 10.82 -6.30
C LEU A 158 -1.29 10.88 -7.56
N PHE A 159 -1.90 11.01 -8.75
CA PHE A 159 -1.23 10.84 -10.05
C PHE A 159 -1.34 12.04 -11.00
N ASN A 160 -1.96 13.16 -10.59
CA ASN A 160 -2.11 14.35 -11.44
C ASN A 160 -0.78 15.05 -11.81
N GLY A 161 0.35 14.66 -11.18
CA GLY A 161 1.68 15.15 -11.50
C GLY A 161 2.02 16.53 -10.93
N ASP A 162 1.16 17.11 -10.08
CA ASP A 162 1.47 18.35 -9.37
C ASP A 162 2.52 18.13 -8.24
N GLU A 163 2.95 19.22 -7.60
CA GLU A 163 3.93 19.18 -6.50
C GLU A 163 3.44 18.49 -5.21
N TYR A 164 2.13 18.21 -5.11
CA TYR A 164 1.47 17.56 -3.99
C TYR A 164 1.01 16.13 -4.32
N SER A 165 1.45 15.58 -5.45
CA SER A 165 1.15 14.22 -5.91
C SER A 165 2.28 13.26 -5.57
N MET A 166 2.07 11.97 -5.85
CA MET A 166 3.17 10.99 -5.89
C MET A 166 3.88 11.00 -7.23
N SER A 167 3.95 12.15 -7.91
CA SER A 167 4.31 12.31 -9.31
C SER A 167 3.29 11.73 -10.29
N GLY A 168 3.46 12.10 -11.56
CA GLY A 168 2.47 11.83 -12.60
C GLY A 168 2.62 10.47 -13.29
N ASN A 169 1.96 10.39 -14.44
CA ASN A 169 2.16 9.33 -15.41
C ASN A 169 3.57 9.41 -16.05
N GLY A 170 4.01 8.30 -16.63
CA GLY A 170 5.20 8.28 -17.48
C GLY A 170 4.93 8.90 -18.85
N LEU A 171 6.00 9.25 -19.57
CA LEU A 171 5.92 9.59 -20.99
C LEU A 171 5.24 8.45 -21.77
N LYS A 172 4.41 8.78 -22.74
CA LYS A 172 3.74 7.78 -23.58
C LYS A 172 4.77 7.01 -24.41
N VAL A 173 4.80 5.69 -24.26
CA VAL A 173 5.64 4.76 -25.01
C VAL A 173 4.78 3.60 -25.50
N GLN A 174 4.96 3.17 -26.73
CA GLN A 174 4.25 2.01 -27.25
C GLN A 174 4.81 0.72 -26.62
N HIS A 175 3.93 -0.12 -26.06
CA HIS A 175 4.26 -1.44 -25.57
C HIS A 175 3.05 -2.40 -25.76
N PRO A 176 3.27 -3.73 -25.79
CA PRO A 176 2.21 -4.69 -26.14
C PRO A 176 1.19 -4.96 -25.00
N GLY A 177 1.14 -4.11 -23.98
CA GLY A 177 0.43 -4.38 -22.74
C GLY A 177 1.22 -5.26 -21.76
N ILE A 178 0.63 -5.54 -20.61
CA ILE A 178 1.25 -6.30 -19.52
C ILE A 178 0.58 -7.67 -19.43
N MET A 179 1.34 -8.74 -19.59
CA MET A 179 0.83 -10.10 -19.37
C MET A 179 0.72 -10.34 -17.87
N ILE A 180 -0.45 -10.81 -17.42
CA ILE A 180 -0.63 -11.16 -16.02
C ILE A 180 0.11 -12.48 -15.72
N PRO A 181 1.08 -12.48 -14.79
CA PRO A 181 1.76 -13.71 -14.39
C PRO A 181 0.77 -14.75 -13.87
N GLY A 182 0.88 -15.99 -14.37
CA GLY A 182 0.04 -17.11 -13.91
C GLY A 182 -1.37 -17.20 -14.52
N ALA A 183 -1.77 -16.25 -15.38
CA ALA A 183 -3.03 -16.37 -16.13
C ALA A 183 -2.94 -17.46 -17.23
N PRO A 184 -4.00 -18.27 -17.43
CA PRO A 184 -4.02 -19.31 -18.47
C PRO A 184 -4.06 -18.70 -19.88
N ARG A 185 -3.79 -19.51 -20.92
CA ARG A 185 -3.96 -19.08 -22.31
C ARG A 185 -5.46 -19.10 -22.71
N PRO A 186 -5.95 -18.15 -23.55
CA PRO A 186 -5.22 -16.98 -24.06
C PRO A 186 -4.88 -16.05 -22.89
N TYR A 187 -3.61 -15.61 -22.83
CA TYR A 187 -3.10 -14.87 -21.69
C TYR A 187 -3.96 -13.64 -21.44
N ASP A 188 -4.27 -13.39 -20.18
CA ASP A 188 -4.88 -12.13 -19.79
C ASP A 188 -3.83 -11.03 -19.89
N VAL A 189 -4.12 -10.02 -20.71
CA VAL A 189 -3.19 -8.93 -21.01
C VAL A 189 -3.88 -7.62 -20.65
N ILE A 190 -3.28 -6.89 -19.72
CA ILE A 190 -3.67 -5.51 -19.43
C ILE A 190 -3.29 -4.66 -20.65
N PRO A 191 -4.25 -4.04 -21.35
CA PRO A 191 -3.93 -3.16 -22.47
C PRO A 191 -3.10 -1.96 -21.99
N PRO A 192 -2.13 -1.49 -22.81
CA PRO A 192 -1.37 -0.28 -22.48
C PRO A 192 -2.30 0.91 -22.29
N ALA A 193 -1.98 1.79 -21.34
CA ALA A 193 -2.61 3.10 -21.25
C ALA A 193 -1.72 4.16 -21.93
N ASP A 194 -1.73 5.40 -21.43
CA ASP A 194 -1.04 6.53 -22.07
C ASP A 194 0.33 6.84 -21.46
N GLY A 195 0.97 5.90 -20.77
CA GLY A 195 2.31 6.03 -20.20
C GLY A 195 3.31 5.00 -20.73
N GLY A 196 4.13 4.45 -19.83
CA GLY A 196 5.14 3.42 -20.08
C GLY A 196 6.58 3.94 -20.03
N GLY A 197 6.83 5.23 -20.23
CA GLY A 197 8.13 5.88 -20.16
C GLY A 197 8.44 6.49 -18.79
N CYS A 198 9.49 7.32 -18.72
CA CYS A 198 9.90 7.99 -17.49
C CYS A 198 8.83 8.98 -17.00
N VAL A 199 8.64 9.05 -15.69
CA VAL A 199 7.90 10.12 -15.02
C VAL A 199 8.68 11.43 -15.15
N THR A 200 8.00 12.52 -15.52
CA THR A 200 8.63 13.83 -15.80
C THR A 200 8.10 14.98 -14.96
N THR A 201 7.04 14.76 -14.17
CA THR A 201 6.37 15.77 -13.33
C THR A 201 6.27 15.32 -11.88
N GLY A 202 6.01 16.25 -10.97
CA GLY A 202 5.88 16.01 -9.53
C GLY A 202 7.19 15.75 -8.76
N PRO A 203 7.09 15.42 -7.47
CA PRO A 203 8.24 15.39 -6.54
C PRO A 203 9.34 14.37 -6.88
N PHE A 204 8.97 13.24 -7.50
CA PHE A 204 9.83 12.09 -7.77
C PHE A 204 10.30 12.03 -9.24
N LYS A 205 10.10 13.09 -10.04
CA LYS A 205 10.56 13.14 -11.44
C LYS A 205 12.07 12.89 -11.62
N ASN A 206 12.87 13.22 -10.61
CA ASN A 206 14.32 13.02 -10.58
C ASN A 206 14.75 11.80 -9.75
N MET A 207 13.79 10.99 -9.27
CA MET A 207 14.07 9.79 -8.52
C MET A 207 14.81 8.78 -9.42
N THR A 208 15.86 8.18 -8.87
CA THR A 208 16.60 7.09 -9.52
C THR A 208 16.18 5.76 -8.91
N VAL A 209 15.69 4.85 -9.75
CA VAL A 209 15.45 3.45 -9.41
C VAL A 209 16.78 2.71 -9.53
N ASN A 210 17.38 2.28 -8.42
CA ASN A 210 18.74 1.73 -8.40
C ASN A 210 18.81 0.19 -8.51
N ILE A 211 17.76 -0.50 -8.07
CA ILE A 211 17.70 -1.96 -7.89
C ILE A 211 16.71 -2.56 -8.91
N GLY A 212 16.84 -3.86 -9.17
CA GLY A 212 16.01 -4.58 -10.13
C GLY A 212 16.40 -4.28 -11.58
N PRO A 213 15.57 -4.69 -12.55
CA PRO A 213 14.37 -5.50 -12.36
C PRO A 213 14.69 -6.98 -12.07
N ILE A 214 13.69 -7.74 -11.63
CA ILE A 214 13.70 -9.20 -11.50
C ILE A 214 12.61 -9.82 -12.39
N ALA A 215 11.38 -9.34 -12.27
CA ALA A 215 10.24 -9.78 -13.05
C ALA A 215 9.49 -8.56 -13.63
N PRO A 216 10.11 -7.81 -14.57
CA PRO A 216 9.57 -6.54 -15.03
C PRO A 216 8.31 -6.73 -15.88
N ALA A 217 7.30 -5.88 -15.65
CA ALA A 217 6.12 -5.78 -16.51
C ALA A 217 6.47 -5.31 -17.93
N LEU A 218 7.39 -4.35 -18.05
CA LEU A 218 7.85 -3.79 -19.32
C LEU A 218 9.04 -4.57 -19.88
N ARG A 219 8.96 -4.97 -21.15
CA ARG A 219 9.96 -5.85 -21.80
C ARG A 219 11.26 -5.14 -22.17
N ASP A 220 11.25 -3.82 -22.22
CA ASP A 220 12.38 -2.97 -22.64
C ASP A 220 13.25 -2.52 -21.44
N VAL A 221 12.92 -2.91 -20.21
CA VAL A 221 13.71 -2.58 -19.03
C VAL A 221 15.05 -3.32 -19.11
N LYS A 222 16.15 -2.56 -19.00
CA LYS A 222 17.51 -3.12 -18.95
C LYS A 222 17.62 -4.13 -17.80
N ARG A 223 18.01 -5.37 -18.12
CA ARG A 223 18.25 -6.43 -17.13
C ARG A 223 19.28 -6.00 -16.09
N ASN A 224 19.05 -6.40 -14.84
CA ASN A 224 20.01 -6.18 -13.77
C ASN A 224 21.31 -6.98 -14.04
N PRO A 225 22.50 -6.44 -13.74
CA PRO A 225 23.76 -7.18 -13.88
C PRO A 225 23.86 -8.40 -12.94
N ARG A 226 23.03 -8.49 -11.90
CA ARG A 226 22.90 -9.68 -11.04
C ARG A 226 21.52 -10.31 -11.20
N ALA A 227 21.48 -11.65 -11.23
CA ALA A 227 20.23 -12.40 -11.38
C ALA A 227 19.28 -12.26 -10.18
N ASP A 228 19.83 -11.93 -9.00
CA ASP A 228 19.05 -11.63 -7.79
C ASP A 228 18.44 -10.21 -7.79
N GLY A 229 18.68 -9.41 -8.83
CA GLY A 229 18.19 -8.04 -8.94
C GLY A 229 18.89 -7.03 -8.03
N LEU A 230 19.88 -7.43 -7.22
CA LEU A 230 20.50 -6.58 -6.19
C LEU A 230 21.72 -5.78 -6.71
N GLY A 231 22.04 -5.91 -8.01
CA GLY A 231 23.10 -5.15 -8.65
C GLY A 231 22.70 -3.70 -8.92
N TYR A 232 23.69 -2.81 -9.05
CA TYR A 232 23.43 -1.41 -9.37
C TYR A 232 22.98 -1.25 -10.82
N ASN A 233 21.74 -0.79 -11.02
CA ASN A 233 21.10 -0.63 -12.32
C ASN A 233 20.25 0.67 -12.35
N PRO A 234 20.89 1.84 -12.26
CA PRO A 234 20.21 3.13 -12.15
C PRO A 234 19.41 3.45 -13.41
N ARG A 235 18.16 3.86 -13.23
CA ARG A 235 17.24 4.31 -14.29
C ARG A 235 16.15 5.21 -13.70
N CYS A 236 15.39 5.88 -14.57
CA CYS A 236 14.27 6.71 -14.14
C CYS A 236 13.11 5.86 -13.59
N LEU A 237 12.29 6.44 -12.72
CA LEU A 237 10.98 5.92 -12.38
C LEU A 237 10.08 5.94 -13.64
N ARG A 238 9.44 4.83 -13.99
CA ARG A 238 8.51 4.72 -15.12
C ARG A 238 7.13 4.30 -14.65
N ARG A 239 6.08 4.85 -15.26
CA ARG A 239 4.68 4.49 -14.95
C ARG A 239 3.82 4.42 -16.19
N ASP A 240 2.81 3.58 -16.14
CA ASP A 240 1.69 3.55 -17.08
C ASP A 240 0.42 3.56 -16.24
N ILE A 241 -0.08 4.75 -15.87
CA ILE A 241 -1.26 4.85 -15.00
C ILE A 241 -2.48 4.28 -15.72
N ASN A 242 -2.86 3.06 -15.34
CA ASN A 242 -3.63 2.18 -16.19
C ASN A 242 -5.06 1.99 -15.69
N LYS A 243 -6.01 2.67 -16.35
CA LYS A 243 -7.45 2.54 -16.04
C LYS A 243 -8.00 1.13 -16.25
N ASN A 244 -7.39 0.33 -17.13
CA ASN A 244 -7.85 -1.04 -17.37
C ASN A 244 -7.52 -1.93 -16.17
N SER A 245 -6.36 -1.71 -15.55
CA SER A 245 -6.02 -2.35 -14.27
C SER A 245 -6.86 -1.81 -13.11
N ALA A 246 -7.09 -0.50 -13.09
CA ALA A 246 -7.90 0.13 -12.05
C ALA A 246 -9.36 -0.37 -12.03
N ALA A 247 -9.87 -0.88 -13.16
CA ALA A 247 -11.23 -1.40 -13.26
C ALA A 247 -11.55 -2.55 -12.28
N VAL A 248 -10.55 -3.31 -11.80
CA VAL A 248 -10.76 -4.37 -10.79
C VAL A 248 -10.57 -3.87 -9.34
N THR A 249 -10.48 -2.56 -9.14
CA THR A 249 -10.25 -1.91 -7.84
C THR A 249 -11.37 -0.93 -7.46
N THR A 250 -12.49 -0.93 -8.20
CA THR A 250 -13.68 -0.16 -7.83
C THR A 250 -14.24 -0.59 -6.47
N ALA A 251 -15.04 0.28 -5.83
CA ALA A 251 -15.57 0.05 -4.49
C ALA A 251 -16.29 -1.30 -4.34
N ASN A 252 -17.03 -1.75 -5.35
CA ASN A 252 -17.73 -3.04 -5.35
C ASN A 252 -16.80 -4.26 -5.23
N TYR A 253 -15.61 -4.24 -5.85
CA TYR A 253 -14.63 -5.31 -5.67
C TYR A 253 -14.12 -5.35 -4.23
N THR A 254 -13.89 -4.19 -3.63
CA THR A 254 -13.45 -4.08 -2.23
C THR A 254 -14.56 -4.50 -1.27
N TYR A 255 -15.80 -4.09 -1.53
CA TYR A 255 -16.98 -4.47 -0.76
C TYR A 255 -17.23 -5.97 -0.81
N ASP A 256 -17.21 -6.57 -2.02
CA ASP A 256 -17.37 -8.01 -2.20
C ASP A 256 -16.23 -8.78 -1.54
N LEU A 257 -15.00 -8.28 -1.62
CA LEU A 257 -13.85 -8.87 -0.92
C LEU A 257 -14.08 -8.92 0.60
N VAL A 258 -14.58 -7.85 1.21
CA VAL A 258 -14.83 -7.79 2.66
C VAL A 258 -16.04 -8.65 3.08
N THR A 259 -17.12 -8.61 2.31
CA THR A 259 -18.42 -9.15 2.72
C THR A 259 -18.68 -10.60 2.31
N ARG A 260 -17.96 -11.13 1.29
CA ARG A 260 -18.18 -12.48 0.76
C ARG A 260 -17.13 -13.51 1.15
N ASN A 261 -16.10 -13.12 1.90
CA ASN A 261 -15.03 -14.01 2.32
C ASN A 261 -15.06 -14.17 3.83
N ASP A 262 -15.51 -15.32 4.33
CA ASP A 262 -15.75 -15.49 5.78
C ASP A 262 -14.54 -15.94 6.59
N ASN A 263 -13.47 -16.35 5.90
CA ASN A 263 -12.21 -16.77 6.51
C ASN A 263 -11.01 -16.14 5.80
N VAL A 264 -9.87 -16.11 6.50
CA VAL A 264 -8.67 -15.43 6.02
C VAL A 264 -8.07 -16.09 4.77
N TYR A 265 -8.25 -17.39 4.57
CA TYR A 265 -7.77 -18.10 3.38
C TYR A 265 -8.37 -17.51 2.10
N TRP A 266 -9.71 -17.44 2.03
CA TRP A 266 -10.39 -16.91 0.85
C TRP A 266 -10.21 -15.40 0.73
N PHE A 267 -10.19 -14.68 1.86
CA PHE A 267 -9.94 -13.24 1.86
C PHE A 267 -8.58 -12.91 1.23
N GLN A 268 -7.49 -13.56 1.67
CA GLN A 268 -6.14 -13.38 1.09
C GLN A 268 -6.10 -13.82 -0.37
N THR A 269 -6.66 -15.00 -0.70
CA THR A 269 -6.66 -15.55 -2.06
C THR A 269 -7.35 -14.62 -3.06
N VAL A 270 -8.51 -14.07 -2.71
CA VAL A 270 -9.27 -13.15 -3.58
C VAL A 270 -8.59 -11.77 -3.64
N MET A 271 -8.00 -11.32 -2.54
CA MET A 271 -7.26 -10.05 -2.48
C MET A 271 -6.01 -10.06 -3.37
N GLU A 272 -5.17 -11.08 -3.23
CA GLU A 272 -3.89 -11.23 -3.94
C GLU A 272 -4.09 -11.54 -5.43
N GLY A 273 -5.12 -12.33 -5.75
CA GLY A 273 -5.47 -12.70 -7.11
C GLY A 273 -5.66 -14.20 -7.28
N GLN A 274 -6.70 -14.54 -8.02
CA GLN A 274 -7.03 -15.88 -8.49
C GLN A 274 -6.61 -16.00 -9.96
N PHE A 275 -5.30 -15.90 -10.21
CA PHE A 275 -4.74 -15.81 -11.56
C PHE A 275 -5.12 -16.96 -12.50
N PRO A 276 -5.18 -18.24 -12.06
CA PRO A 276 -5.66 -19.33 -12.91
C PRO A 276 -7.11 -19.16 -13.39
N GLN A 277 -7.91 -18.34 -12.71
CA GLN A 277 -9.29 -18.01 -13.06
C GLN A 277 -9.41 -16.65 -13.79
N GLY A 278 -8.28 -15.99 -14.13
CA GLY A 278 -8.29 -14.66 -14.76
C GLY A 278 -8.79 -13.54 -13.84
N LYS A 279 -8.76 -13.73 -12.52
CA LYS A 279 -9.19 -12.72 -11.55
C LYS A 279 -7.98 -12.15 -10.84
N TRP A 280 -7.73 -10.85 -10.97
CA TRP A 280 -6.46 -10.25 -10.51
C TRP A 280 -6.48 -9.86 -9.03
N GLY A 281 -7.66 -9.64 -8.44
CA GLY A 281 -7.76 -9.12 -7.09
C GLY A 281 -7.35 -7.64 -6.99
N VAL A 282 -7.69 -7.03 -5.86
CA VAL A 282 -7.42 -5.60 -5.62
C VAL A 282 -5.94 -5.31 -5.39
N HIS A 283 -5.16 -6.30 -4.92
CA HIS A 283 -3.72 -6.19 -4.73
C HIS A 283 -2.99 -6.07 -6.08
N ALA A 284 -3.16 -7.05 -6.97
CA ALA A 284 -2.53 -6.97 -8.29
C ALA A 284 -3.10 -5.81 -9.12
N GLY A 285 -4.41 -5.57 -9.06
CA GLY A 285 -5.04 -4.42 -9.71
C GLY A 285 -4.44 -3.09 -9.26
N GLY A 286 -4.19 -2.90 -7.96
CA GLY A 286 -3.56 -1.68 -7.45
C GLY A 286 -2.12 -1.50 -7.93
N HIS A 287 -1.29 -2.56 -7.90
CA HIS A 287 0.08 -2.51 -8.43
C HIS A 287 0.12 -2.18 -9.94
N TYR A 288 -0.68 -2.89 -10.74
CA TYR A 288 -0.68 -2.70 -12.20
C TYR A 288 -1.48 -1.48 -12.67
N THR A 289 -2.24 -0.83 -11.79
CA THR A 289 -2.76 0.52 -12.04
C THR A 289 -1.62 1.54 -12.09
N VAL A 290 -0.52 1.32 -11.36
CA VAL A 290 0.70 2.14 -11.48
C VAL A 290 1.57 1.64 -12.63
N GLY A 291 1.73 0.33 -12.73
CA GLY A 291 2.43 -0.35 -13.82
C GLY A 291 3.88 0.08 -13.96
N GLY A 292 4.38 0.16 -15.19
CA GLY A 292 5.73 0.68 -15.45
C GLY A 292 6.86 -0.09 -14.76
N ASP A 293 7.82 0.65 -14.21
CA ASP A 293 9.02 0.13 -13.55
C ASP A 293 9.45 1.10 -12.42
N PRO A 294 9.46 0.65 -11.15
CA PRO A 294 9.41 -0.75 -10.73
C PRO A 294 8.04 -1.23 -10.22
N ALA A 295 6.99 -0.40 -10.19
CA ALA A 295 5.69 -0.81 -9.61
C ALA A 295 5.07 -2.05 -10.28
N GLY A 296 5.30 -2.25 -11.57
CA GLY A 296 4.89 -3.46 -12.30
C GLY A 296 5.78 -4.68 -12.10
N ASP A 297 6.87 -4.59 -11.32
CA ASP A 297 7.74 -5.73 -11.00
C ASP A 297 7.38 -6.30 -9.62
N PHE A 298 6.91 -7.55 -9.60
CA PHE A 298 6.42 -8.21 -8.38
C PHE A 298 7.42 -8.20 -7.21
N TYR A 299 8.73 -8.21 -7.48
CA TYR A 299 9.75 -8.20 -6.44
C TYR A 299 10.18 -6.78 -6.05
N VAL A 300 10.13 -5.85 -7.00
CA VAL A 300 10.77 -4.53 -6.90
C VAL A 300 9.72 -3.41 -6.74
N SER A 301 8.43 -3.75 -6.65
CA SER A 301 7.32 -2.80 -6.54
C SER A 301 7.45 -1.74 -5.43
N PRO A 302 8.07 -2.00 -4.25
CA PRO A 302 8.32 -0.94 -3.26
C PRO A 302 9.25 0.17 -3.74
N GLY A 303 9.98 -0.05 -4.84
CA GLY A 303 10.80 0.95 -5.50
C GLY A 303 10.00 2.11 -6.09
N ASP A 304 8.67 1.96 -6.22
CA ASP A 304 7.77 3.08 -6.50
C ASP A 304 7.18 3.61 -5.17
N PRO A 305 7.29 4.92 -4.86
CA PRO A 305 6.72 5.50 -3.64
C PRO A 305 5.22 5.29 -3.43
N VAL A 306 4.47 4.93 -4.46
CA VAL A 306 3.03 4.65 -4.38
C VAL A 306 2.73 3.31 -3.68
N PHE A 307 3.69 2.38 -3.68
CA PHE A 307 3.57 1.09 -2.99
C PHE A 307 3.07 1.23 -1.55
N TRP A 308 3.60 2.21 -0.83
CA TRP A 308 3.31 2.45 0.59
C TRP A 308 1.85 2.85 0.84
N LEU A 309 1.25 3.61 -0.08
CA LEU A 309 -0.15 4.02 -0.02
C LEU A 309 -1.09 2.92 -0.49
N HIS A 310 -0.67 2.16 -1.51
CA HIS A 310 -1.37 0.96 -1.95
C HIS A 310 -1.46 -0.07 -0.81
N HIS A 311 -0.35 -0.37 -0.13
CA HIS A 311 -0.34 -1.33 0.97
C HIS A 311 -0.98 -0.83 2.26
N ALA A 312 -1.01 0.49 2.49
CA ALA A 312 -1.87 1.04 3.54
C ALA A 312 -3.36 0.85 3.25
N GLN A 313 -3.79 0.88 1.97
CA GLN A 313 -5.16 0.51 1.59
C GLN A 313 -5.39 -1.00 1.72
N ILE A 314 -4.42 -1.86 1.37
CA ILE A 314 -4.50 -3.31 1.63
C ILE A 314 -4.72 -3.57 3.12
N ASP A 315 -3.94 -2.91 3.98
CA ASP A 315 -4.08 -3.00 5.42
C ASP A 315 -5.43 -2.45 5.93
N ARG A 316 -5.93 -1.35 5.36
CA ARG A 316 -7.29 -0.83 5.62
C ARG A 316 -8.36 -1.87 5.30
N VAL A 317 -8.29 -2.50 4.13
CA VAL A 317 -9.29 -3.50 3.71
C VAL A 317 -9.24 -4.73 4.63
N TRP A 318 -8.05 -5.17 5.04
CA TRP A 318 -7.91 -6.23 6.04
C TRP A 318 -8.47 -5.83 7.41
N TRP A 319 -8.17 -4.62 7.87
CA TRP A 319 -8.74 -4.09 9.11
C TRP A 319 -10.27 -4.08 9.08
N ILE A 320 -10.89 -3.57 8.00
CA ILE A 320 -12.35 -3.59 7.83
C ILE A 320 -12.89 -5.01 7.89
N TRP A 321 -12.23 -5.96 7.21
CA TRP A 321 -12.62 -7.37 7.22
C TRP A 321 -12.57 -8.00 8.61
N GLN A 322 -11.52 -7.72 9.39
CA GLN A 322 -11.40 -8.16 10.78
C GLN A 322 -12.54 -7.59 11.63
N LEU A 323 -12.90 -6.32 11.44
CA LEU A 323 -13.94 -5.66 12.22
C LEU A 323 -15.36 -6.20 11.98
N GLN A 324 -15.60 -6.96 10.90
CA GLN A 324 -16.90 -7.56 10.66
C GLN A 324 -17.25 -8.64 11.69
N ASP A 325 -16.24 -9.37 12.20
CA ASP A 325 -16.36 -10.37 13.27
C ASP A 325 -15.02 -10.52 14.01
N LEU A 326 -14.72 -9.55 14.88
CA LEU A 326 -13.44 -9.50 15.61
C LEU A 326 -13.14 -10.79 16.40
N ALA A 327 -14.16 -11.42 16.97
CA ALA A 327 -13.99 -12.62 17.79
C ALA A 327 -13.43 -13.80 16.98
N ARG A 328 -13.83 -13.93 15.71
CA ARG A 328 -13.35 -14.98 14.81
C ARG A 328 -12.16 -14.55 13.96
N ARG A 329 -12.15 -13.30 13.49
CA ARG A 329 -11.27 -12.85 12.42
C ARG A 329 -9.99 -12.15 12.88
N LEU A 330 -9.94 -11.62 14.11
CA LEU A 330 -8.79 -10.85 14.57
C LEU A 330 -7.50 -11.68 14.53
N LEU A 331 -7.55 -12.93 15.01
CA LEU A 331 -6.40 -13.84 15.08
C LEU A 331 -6.47 -14.97 14.04
N ASP A 332 -7.33 -14.85 13.03
CA ASP A 332 -7.46 -15.87 11.98
C ASP A 332 -6.20 -15.88 11.11
N VAL A 333 -5.62 -17.07 10.94
CA VAL A 333 -4.42 -17.31 10.11
C VAL A 333 -4.63 -18.56 9.27
N SER A 334 -4.14 -18.56 8.04
CA SER A 334 -4.25 -19.70 7.13
C SER A 334 -3.04 -19.76 6.19
N MET A 335 -3.07 -20.66 5.20
CA MET A 335 -2.01 -20.92 4.24
C MET A 335 -0.71 -21.49 4.86
N THR A 336 0.28 -21.69 4.00
CA THR A 336 1.60 -22.23 4.39
C THR A 336 2.64 -21.13 4.48
N LYS A 337 3.83 -21.48 4.96
CA LYS A 337 4.95 -20.54 5.19
C LYS A 337 5.72 -20.15 3.93
N THR A 338 5.38 -20.76 2.79
CA THR A 338 6.01 -20.53 1.48
C THR A 338 4.94 -20.09 0.48
N MET A 339 5.34 -19.23 -0.46
CA MET A 339 4.44 -18.72 -1.49
C MET A 339 3.80 -19.85 -2.28
N ASN A 340 2.46 -19.87 -2.29
CA ASN A 340 1.65 -20.88 -2.94
C ASN A 340 2.03 -22.31 -2.55
N ASN A 341 2.57 -22.50 -1.33
CA ASN A 341 3.10 -23.76 -0.83
C ASN A 341 4.21 -24.35 -1.72
N PHE A 342 5.08 -23.49 -2.28
CA PHE A 342 6.20 -23.90 -3.13
C PHE A 342 7.54 -23.33 -2.65
N PRO A 343 8.50 -24.18 -2.21
CA PRO A 343 8.33 -25.62 -1.96
C PRO A 343 7.30 -25.88 -0.83
N PRO A 344 6.76 -27.10 -0.70
CA PRO A 344 5.81 -27.40 0.38
C PRO A 344 6.37 -27.07 1.76
N SER A 345 5.56 -26.45 2.60
CA SER A 345 5.90 -26.12 3.98
C SER A 345 4.74 -26.38 4.93
N ALA A 346 5.01 -26.33 6.24
CA ALA A 346 3.95 -26.42 7.24
C ALA A 346 2.99 -25.23 7.12
N ASN A 347 1.76 -25.42 7.62
CA ASN A 347 0.83 -24.31 7.81
C ASN A 347 1.47 -23.25 8.72
N GLY A 348 1.24 -21.98 8.39
CA GLY A 348 1.65 -20.89 9.27
C GLY A 348 0.73 -20.79 10.48
N THR A 349 1.27 -20.18 11.53
CA THR A 349 0.66 -20.08 12.86
C THR A 349 0.90 -18.69 13.44
N LEU A 350 0.15 -18.36 14.48
CA LEU A 350 0.31 -17.14 15.26
C LEU A 350 1.66 -17.04 15.98
N ASP A 351 2.37 -18.15 16.18
CA ASP A 351 3.69 -18.20 16.83
C ASP A 351 4.87 -18.15 15.86
N ASP A 352 4.60 -18.17 14.56
CA ASP A 352 5.64 -17.97 13.57
C ASP A 352 6.22 -16.55 13.64
N VAL A 353 7.48 -16.42 13.27
CA VAL A 353 8.25 -15.18 13.38
C VAL A 353 8.28 -14.47 12.03
N SER A 354 7.88 -13.21 12.00
CA SER A 354 8.04 -12.27 10.90
C SER A 354 9.17 -11.29 11.20
N ASN A 355 9.88 -10.78 10.20
CA ASN A 355 10.91 -9.76 10.36
C ASN A 355 11.09 -8.94 9.09
N LEU A 356 11.88 -7.86 9.18
CA LEU A 356 12.20 -6.99 8.05
C LEU A 356 13.70 -7.00 7.74
N GLY A 357 14.36 -8.15 7.93
CA GLY A 357 15.79 -8.32 7.68
C GLY A 357 16.64 -7.29 8.46
N VAL A 358 17.45 -6.51 7.75
CA VAL A 358 18.31 -5.48 8.36
C VAL A 358 17.53 -4.29 8.92
N LEU A 359 16.27 -4.10 8.53
CA LEU A 359 15.48 -2.93 8.91
C LEU A 359 14.89 -3.07 10.31
N ALA A 360 14.42 -4.27 10.66
CA ALA A 360 13.77 -4.51 11.93
C ALA A 360 13.80 -5.99 12.32
N GLY A 361 13.87 -6.24 13.63
CA GLY A 361 13.98 -7.57 14.22
C GLY A 361 12.70 -8.39 14.16
N ASP A 362 12.83 -9.59 14.73
CA ASP A 362 11.80 -10.63 14.80
C ASP A 362 10.60 -10.21 15.66
N VAL A 363 9.41 -10.49 15.13
CA VAL A 363 8.10 -10.24 15.76
C VAL A 363 7.19 -11.44 15.48
N LYS A 364 6.43 -11.91 16.46
CA LYS A 364 5.49 -13.01 16.21
C LYS A 364 4.30 -12.53 15.39
N VAL A 365 3.77 -13.41 14.54
CA VAL A 365 2.56 -13.13 13.75
C VAL A 365 1.41 -12.63 14.63
N ARG A 366 1.18 -13.24 15.81
CA ARG A 366 0.16 -12.77 16.78
C ARG A 366 0.24 -11.29 17.13
N ASP A 367 1.45 -10.74 17.22
CA ASP A 367 1.67 -9.36 17.62
C ASP A 367 1.39 -8.40 16.45
N LEU A 368 1.30 -8.90 15.22
CA LEU A 368 1.01 -8.13 14.02
C LEU A 368 -0.50 -8.09 13.69
N MET A 369 -1.32 -8.89 14.37
CA MET A 369 -2.71 -9.10 13.98
C MET A 369 -3.66 -7.94 14.31
N SER A 370 -3.34 -7.12 15.32
CA SER A 370 -4.20 -6.02 15.79
C SER A 370 -3.58 -4.65 15.55
N THR A 371 -4.32 -3.72 14.95
CA THR A 371 -3.90 -2.31 14.87
C THR A 371 -4.11 -1.55 16.18
N MET A 372 -4.84 -2.14 17.13
CA MET A 372 -5.14 -1.61 18.44
C MET A 372 -4.38 -2.43 19.48
N GLY A 373 -3.16 -2.03 19.83
CA GLY A 373 -2.33 -2.70 20.85
C GLY A 373 -1.33 -3.74 20.34
N GLY A 374 -1.31 -4.04 19.04
CA GLY A 374 -0.33 -4.95 18.45
C GLY A 374 1.12 -4.51 18.70
N MET A 375 2.04 -5.46 18.62
CA MET A 375 3.48 -5.25 18.85
C MET A 375 3.79 -4.62 20.21
N GLY A 376 3.10 -5.06 21.26
CA GLY A 376 3.26 -4.51 22.60
C GLY A 376 2.84 -3.04 22.70
N GLY A 377 1.75 -2.66 22.03
CA GLY A 377 1.22 -1.30 22.01
C GLY A 377 1.83 -0.36 20.97
N LYS A 378 2.81 -0.81 20.17
CA LYS A 378 3.40 -0.01 19.10
C LYS A 378 2.43 0.25 17.95
N PHE A 379 1.54 -0.68 17.68
CA PHE A 379 0.40 -0.43 16.79
C PHE A 379 -0.71 0.22 17.60
N CYS A 380 -1.00 1.47 17.27
CA CYS A 380 -2.17 2.17 17.78
C CYS A 380 -2.74 3.11 16.73
N TYR A 381 -3.46 2.52 15.77
CA TYR A 381 -4.04 3.27 14.66
C TYR A 381 -5.33 2.63 14.14
N ILE A 382 -6.14 3.46 13.51
CA ILE A 382 -7.35 3.12 12.76
C ILE A 382 -7.32 3.84 11.41
N TYR A 383 -8.26 3.47 10.54
CA TYR A 383 -8.47 4.14 9.26
C TYR A 383 -9.71 5.02 9.34
N GLU A 384 -9.60 6.24 8.80
CA GLU A 384 -10.69 7.24 8.71
C GLU A 384 -11.35 7.20 7.34
#